data_AF-A0A446CX97-F1
#
_entry.id   AF-A0A446CX97-F1
#
_cell.length_a   1.000
_cell.length_b   1.000
_cell.length_c   1.000
_cell.angle_alpha   90.00
_cell.angle_beta   90.00
_cell.angle_gamma   90.00
#
_symmetry.space_group_name_H-M   'P 1'
#
loop_
_entity.id
_entity.type
_entity.pdbx_description
1 polymer ?
#
loop_
_entity_poly.entity_id
_entity_poly.type
_entity_poly.pdbx_seq_one_letter_code
_entity_poly.pdbx_strand_id
1 'polypeptide(L)'
;MARETYAALQAKIEKEINKLQKKAEVLQTKRRKPVISSIITSMREYDITPEEIVAAYGAAKPGRAATGRRKAGPAARPANAAKRAVAPKYRHPQTGETWSGRGKAPRWLAAEEAAGATRDSFLIKE
;
A
#
# COMPACT_ATOMS: atom_id res chain seq x y z
N MET A 1 -46.15 -22.42 -4.70
CA MET A 1 -45.43 -23.67 -5.00
C MET A 1 -43.98 -23.45 -5.41
N ALA A 2 -43.61 -22.96 -6.62
CA ALA A 2 -42.20 -22.93 -7.04
C ALA A 2 -41.36 -21.73 -6.52
N ARG A 3 -41.96 -20.55 -6.23
CA ARG A 3 -41.21 -19.40 -5.69
C ARG A 3 -40.85 -19.54 -4.21
N GLU A 4 -41.65 -20.28 -3.45
CA GLU A 4 -41.41 -20.56 -2.02
C GLU A 4 -40.15 -21.42 -1.81
N THR A 5 -39.81 -22.28 -2.77
CA THR A 5 -38.63 -23.14 -2.69
C THR A 5 -37.33 -22.40 -3.00
N TYR A 6 -37.33 -21.47 -3.97
CA TYR A 6 -36.16 -20.62 -4.24
C TYR A 6 -35.85 -19.66 -3.10
N ALA A 7 -36.87 -19.04 -2.50
CA ALA A 7 -36.70 -18.17 -1.34
C ALA A 7 -36.11 -18.93 -0.14
N ALA A 8 -36.58 -20.16 0.11
CA ALA A 8 -36.02 -21.02 1.15
C ALA A 8 -34.57 -21.45 0.87
N LEU A 9 -34.25 -21.76 -0.39
CA LEU A 9 -32.88 -22.07 -0.82
C LEU A 9 -31.96 -20.86 -0.64
N GLN A 10 -32.42 -19.67 -1.03
CA GLN A 10 -31.68 -18.42 -0.85
C GLN A 10 -31.41 -18.14 0.63
N ALA A 11 -32.41 -18.25 1.50
CA ALA A 11 -32.24 -18.06 2.94
C ALA A 11 -31.23 -19.04 3.55
N LYS A 12 -31.18 -20.29 3.06
CA LYS A 12 -30.19 -21.28 3.49
C LYS A 12 -28.77 -20.91 3.05
N ILE A 13 -28.61 -20.48 1.79
CA ILE A 13 -27.32 -20.01 1.26
C ILE A 13 -26.83 -18.80 2.06
N GLU A 14 -27.69 -17.81 2.31
CA GLU A 14 -27.35 -16.62 3.10
C GLU A 14 -26.93 -16.98 4.53
N LYS A 15 -27.62 -17.96 5.15
CA LYS A 15 -27.24 -18.46 6.49
C LYS A 15 -25.86 -19.12 6.48
N GLU A 16 -25.53 -19.88 5.44
CA GLU A 16 -24.21 -20.48 5.29
C GLU A 16 -23.12 -19.43 5.03
N ILE A 17 -23.39 -18.43 4.18
CA ILE A 17 -22.50 -17.29 3.93
C ILE A 17 -22.18 -16.58 5.25
N ASN A 18 -23.20 -16.21 6.02
CA ASN A 18 -23.03 -15.54 7.31
C ASN A 18 -22.22 -16.39 8.29
N LYS A 19 -22.45 -17.71 8.32
CA LYS A 19 -21.69 -18.64 9.17
C LYS A 19 -20.22 -18.71 8.75
N LEU A 20 -19.95 -18.77 7.45
CA LEU A 20 -18.59 -18.81 6.91
C LEU A 20 -17.85 -17.48 7.14
N GLN A 21 -18.52 -16.34 6.95
CA GLN A 21 -17.97 -15.02 7.25
C GLN A 21 -17.56 -14.90 8.72
N LYS A 22 -18.45 -15.28 9.66
CA LYS A 22 -18.11 -15.29 11.10
C LYS A 22 -16.89 -16.15 11.41
N LYS A 23 -16.78 -17.34 10.79
CA LYS A 23 -15.60 -18.20 10.94
C LYS A 23 -14.34 -17.54 10.38
N ALA A 24 -14.43 -16.90 9.22
CA ALA A 24 -13.32 -16.18 8.61
C ALA A 24 -12.83 -15.02 9.50
N GLU A 25 -13.75 -14.22 10.04
CA GLU A 25 -13.43 -13.12 10.96
C GLU A 25 -12.75 -13.60 12.24
N VAL A 26 -13.22 -14.71 12.82
CA VAL A 26 -12.58 -15.31 14.00
C VAL A 26 -11.15 -15.75 13.67
N LEU A 27 -10.93 -16.39 12.52
CA LEU A 27 -9.59 -16.79 12.08
C LEU A 27 -8.69 -15.59 11.79
N GLN A 28 -9.22 -14.56 11.12
CA GLN A 28 -8.49 -13.32 10.90
C GLN A 28 -8.11 -12.64 12.21
N THR A 29 -9.04 -12.55 13.16
CA THR A 29 -8.79 -11.94 14.47
C THR A 29 -7.70 -12.70 15.23
N LYS A 30 -7.76 -14.03 15.22
CA LYS A 30 -6.72 -14.88 15.82
C LYS A 30 -5.35 -14.65 15.20
N ARG A 31 -5.28 -14.50 13.87
CA ARG A 31 -4.03 -14.19 13.14
C ARG A 31 -3.54 -12.76 13.39
N ARG A 32 -4.45 -11.79 13.56
CA ARG A 32 -4.11 -10.37 13.72
C ARG A 32 -3.57 -10.03 15.11
N LYS A 33 -4.07 -10.65 16.17
CA LYS A 33 -3.63 -10.41 17.56
C LYS A 33 -2.09 -10.49 17.75
N PRO A 34 -1.39 -11.57 17.31
CA PRO A 34 0.06 -11.64 17.48
C PRO A 34 0.81 -10.60 16.64
N VAL A 35 0.30 -10.24 15.46
CA VAL A 35 0.90 -9.20 14.60
C VAL A 35 0.75 -7.81 15.25
N ILE A 36 -0.40 -7.51 15.83
CA ILE A 36 -0.59 -6.26 16.58
C ILE A 36 0.38 -6.23 17.77
N SER A 37 0.53 -7.35 18.48
CA SER A 37 1.50 -7.45 19.57
C SER A 37 2.93 -7.20 19.10
N SER A 38 3.36 -7.76 17.95
CA SER A 38 4.70 -7.51 17.42
C SER A 38 4.89 -6.05 17.01
N ILE A 39 3.87 -5.42 16.41
CA ILE A 39 3.90 -4.00 16.08
C ILE A 39 4.06 -3.16 17.34
N ILE A 40 3.30 -3.42 18.40
CA ILE A 40 3.42 -2.67 19.66
C ILE A 40 4.79 -2.89 20.32
N THR A 41 5.34 -4.11 20.25
CA THR A 41 6.71 -4.38 20.72
C THR A 41 7.71 -3.54 19.95
N SER A 42 7.66 -3.55 18.61
CA SER A 42 8.53 -2.69 17.78
C SER A 42 8.29 -1.21 18.04
N MET A 43 7.05 -0.77 18.26
CA MET A 43 6.79 0.63 18.61
C MET A 43 7.51 1.04 19.90
N ARG A 44 7.52 0.18 20.91
CA ARG A 44 8.21 0.46 22.18
C ARG A 44 9.73 0.37 22.07
N GLU A 45 10.24 -0.57 21.28
CA GLU A 45 11.68 -0.75 21.08
C GLU A 45 12.33 0.46 20.38
N TYR A 46 11.59 1.09 19.46
CA TYR A 46 12.07 2.22 18.66
C TYR A 46 11.46 3.56 19.09
N ASP A 47 10.79 3.61 20.24
CA ASP A 47 10.08 4.80 20.76
C ASP A 47 9.13 5.47 19.72
N ILE A 48 8.53 4.65 18.85
CA ILE A 48 7.62 5.10 17.80
C ILE A 48 6.25 5.37 18.42
N THR A 49 5.80 6.61 18.26
CA THR A 49 4.49 7.03 18.75
C THR A 49 3.36 6.61 17.80
N PRO A 50 2.15 6.34 18.30
CA PRO A 50 0.98 6.09 17.44
C PRO A 50 0.73 7.24 16.45
N GLU A 51 0.99 8.48 16.86
CA GLU A 51 0.85 9.68 16.03
C GLU A 51 1.80 9.65 14.84
N GLU A 52 3.03 9.17 15.03
CA GLU A 52 4.01 9.01 13.96
C GLU A 52 3.60 7.92 12.97
N ILE A 53 3.00 6.82 13.43
CA ILE A 53 2.43 5.79 12.54
C ILE A 53 1.25 6.36 11.74
N VAL A 54 0.35 7.11 12.37
CA VAL A 54 -0.78 7.75 11.68
C VAL A 54 -0.29 8.77 10.65
N ALA A 55 0.71 9.57 11.01
CA ALA A 55 1.34 10.53 10.10
C ALA A 55 2.02 9.80 8.93
N ALA A 56 2.77 8.73 9.17
CA ALA A 56 3.42 7.93 8.12
C ALA A 56 2.43 7.20 7.22
N TYR A 57 1.36 6.63 7.80
CA TYR A 57 0.29 5.95 7.08
C TYR A 57 -0.51 6.93 6.20
N GLY A 58 -0.81 8.12 6.71
CA GLY A 58 -1.47 9.20 5.97
C GLY A 58 -0.56 9.93 4.97
N ALA A 59 0.75 9.98 5.22
CA ALA A 59 1.75 10.62 4.36
C ALA A 59 2.17 9.75 3.16
N ALA A 60 1.66 8.52 3.05
CA ALA A 60 1.93 7.62 1.92
C ALA A 60 1.41 8.12 0.56
N LYS A 61 0.74 9.29 0.49
CA LYS A 61 0.67 10.10 -0.72
C LYS A 61 1.83 11.10 -0.73
N PRO A 62 2.89 10.92 -1.54
CA PRO A 62 3.93 11.92 -1.68
C PRO A 62 3.44 13.05 -2.59
N GLY A 63 2.68 13.96 -1.98
CA GLY A 63 2.47 15.32 -2.45
C GLY A 63 3.24 16.30 -1.57
N ARG A 64 4.57 16.19 -1.56
CA ARG A 64 5.55 17.27 -1.28
C ARG A 64 5.40 18.08 0.04
N ALA A 65 6.46 17.96 0.86
CA ALA A 65 6.96 18.92 1.87
C ALA A 65 6.11 19.08 3.15
N ALA A 66 6.65 19.40 4.34
CA ALA A 66 7.97 19.42 4.95
C ALA A 66 7.73 20.06 6.33
N THR A 67 8.28 19.55 7.44
CA THR A 67 8.69 20.33 8.64
C THR A 67 9.34 19.36 9.64
N GLY A 68 10.50 19.57 10.25
CA GLY A 68 11.40 20.71 10.19
C GLY A 68 12.59 20.46 11.12
N ARG A 69 13.81 20.69 10.61
CA ARG A 69 14.99 20.92 11.47
C ARG A 69 15.66 22.20 10.99
N ARG A 70 15.79 23.11 11.95
CA ARG A 70 16.26 24.51 11.84
C ARG A 70 17.70 24.58 11.30
N LYS A 71 18.02 25.57 10.45
CA LYS A 71 18.92 26.71 10.78
C LYS A 71 19.01 27.73 9.62
N ALA A 72 19.14 28.98 10.04
CA ALA A 72 19.22 30.29 9.38
C ALA A 72 19.94 30.46 8.01
N GLY A 73 19.44 31.44 7.25
CA GLY A 73 20.12 32.20 6.20
C GLY A 73 19.11 33.04 5.37
N PRO A 74 19.19 34.38 5.32
CA PRO A 74 18.22 35.20 4.59
C PRO A 74 18.70 35.47 3.17
N ALA A 75 18.03 34.93 2.16
CA ALA A 75 18.05 35.49 0.80
C ALA A 75 16.93 34.92 -0.08
N ALA A 76 16.07 35.85 -0.54
CA ALA A 76 15.32 35.86 -1.80
C ALA A 76 14.24 34.78 -2.08
N ARG A 77 13.01 35.26 -2.26
CA ARG A 77 11.92 34.66 -3.06
C ARG A 77 11.93 35.30 -4.48
N PRO A 78 11.17 34.82 -5.50
CA PRO A 78 10.34 33.61 -5.58
C PRO A 78 10.43 32.81 -6.92
N ALA A 79 9.78 31.63 -6.91
CA ALA A 79 9.05 30.97 -8.01
C ALA A 79 9.78 30.21 -9.15
N ASN A 80 9.32 28.96 -9.30
CA ASN A 80 9.06 28.25 -10.56
C ASN A 80 10.22 27.56 -11.30
N ALA A 81 10.75 26.49 -10.69
CA ALA A 81 11.25 25.35 -11.44
C ALA A 81 10.45 24.11 -11.03
N ALA A 82 9.26 23.96 -11.61
CA ALA A 82 8.57 22.68 -11.63
C ALA A 82 9.52 21.65 -12.26
N LYS A 83 10.18 20.85 -11.42
CA LYS A 83 10.93 19.66 -11.84
C LYS A 83 9.98 18.85 -12.72
N ARG A 84 10.19 18.86 -14.04
CA ARG A 84 9.42 18.07 -15.00
C ARG A 84 9.38 16.64 -14.47
N ALA A 85 8.23 16.19 -13.99
CA ALA A 85 8.04 14.82 -13.56
C ALA A 85 8.28 13.95 -14.80
N VAL A 86 9.37 13.18 -14.79
CA VAL A 86 9.66 12.27 -15.91
C VAL A 86 8.56 11.22 -15.91
N ALA A 87 7.87 11.08 -17.04
CA ALA A 87 6.80 10.10 -17.18
C ALA A 87 7.30 8.70 -16.77
N PRO A 88 6.53 7.95 -15.97
CA PRO A 88 6.88 6.58 -15.64
C PRO A 88 6.90 5.73 -16.92
N LYS A 89 7.99 4.98 -17.14
CA LYS A 89 8.19 4.14 -18.32
C LYS A 89 7.86 2.66 -18.04
N TYR A 90 8.00 2.25 -16.79
CA TYR A 90 7.73 0.90 -16.32
C TYR A 90 6.72 0.91 -15.16
N ARG A 91 5.85 -0.09 -15.07
CA ARG A 91 4.86 -0.27 -14.00
C ARG A 91 4.77 -1.73 -13.59
N HIS A 92 4.77 -1.98 -12.29
CA HIS A 92 4.55 -3.30 -11.73
C HIS A 92 3.06 -3.68 -11.78
N PRO A 93 2.67 -4.86 -12.30
CA PRO A 93 1.27 -5.25 -12.48
C PRO A 93 0.53 -5.49 -11.15
N GLN A 94 1.20 -6.04 -10.13
CA GLN A 94 0.57 -6.37 -8.85
C GLN A 94 0.58 -5.20 -7.83
N THR A 95 1.72 -4.52 -7.65
CA THR A 95 1.86 -3.43 -6.66
C THR A 95 1.54 -2.04 -7.21
N GLY A 96 1.54 -1.88 -8.54
CA GLY A 96 1.33 -0.57 -9.19
C GLY A 96 2.52 0.38 -9.07
N GLU A 97 3.66 -0.05 -8.51
CA GLU A 97 4.87 0.76 -8.44
C GLU A 97 5.37 1.12 -9.85
N THR A 98 5.76 2.38 -10.04
CA THR A 98 6.21 2.88 -11.34
C THR A 98 7.66 3.35 -11.31
N TRP A 99 8.35 3.19 -12.43
CA TRP A 99 9.70 3.66 -12.59
C TRP A 99 9.92 4.34 -13.94
N SER A 100 10.55 5.51 -13.92
CA SER A 100 10.81 6.32 -15.13
C SER A 100 11.97 5.82 -15.99
N GLY A 101 12.65 4.75 -15.57
CA GLY A 101 13.82 4.20 -16.28
C GLY A 101 15.10 5.01 -16.10
N ARG A 102 15.09 6.07 -15.27
CA ARG A 102 16.28 6.86 -14.91
C ARG A 102 16.75 6.51 -13.50
N GLY A 103 18.07 6.40 -13.32
CA GLY A 103 18.70 6.11 -12.03
C GLY A 103 18.75 4.61 -11.68
N LYS A 104 18.91 4.30 -10.39
CA LYS A 104 18.97 2.92 -9.88
C LYS A 104 17.61 2.24 -10.05
N ALA A 105 17.61 1.00 -10.55
CA ALA A 105 16.39 0.21 -10.67
C ALA A 105 15.76 -0.07 -9.28
N PRO A 106 14.43 -0.02 -9.16
CA PRO A 106 13.74 -0.32 -7.91
C PRO A 106 13.83 -1.82 -7.57
N ARG A 107 13.65 -2.15 -6.29
CA ARG A 107 13.81 -3.54 -5.78
C ARG A 107 12.90 -4.53 -6.49
N TRP A 108 11.68 -4.12 -6.85
CA TRP A 108 10.74 -4.99 -7.56
C TRP A 108 11.25 -5.34 -8.95
N LEU A 109 11.78 -4.38 -9.71
CA LEU A 109 12.24 -4.65 -11.07
C LEU A 109 13.48 -5.54 -11.05
N ALA A 110 14.38 -5.34 -10.09
CA ALA A 110 15.52 -6.22 -9.88
C ALA A 110 15.10 -7.65 -9.45
N ALA A 111 14.04 -7.78 -8.65
CA ALA A 111 13.50 -9.08 -8.24
C ALA A 111 12.83 -9.82 -9.41
N GLU A 112 12.08 -9.11 -10.24
CA GLU A 112 11.44 -9.66 -11.45
C GLU A 112 12.47 -10.05 -12.52
N GLU A 113 13.50 -9.22 -12.73
CA GLU A 113 14.64 -9.56 -13.61
C GLU A 113 15.39 -10.81 -13.11
N ALA A 114 15.58 -10.94 -11.78
CA ALA A 114 16.18 -12.12 -11.17
C ALA A 114 15.27 -13.37 -11.27
N ALA A 115 13.95 -13.18 -11.32
CA ALA A 115 12.97 -14.24 -11.55
C ALA A 115 12.87 -14.67 -13.04
N GLY A 116 13.66 -14.05 -13.93
CA GLY A 116 13.68 -14.36 -15.35
C GLY A 116 12.68 -13.56 -16.20
N ALA A 117 11.98 -12.58 -15.61
CA ALA A 117 11.10 -11.70 -16.36
C ALA A 117 11.91 -10.64 -17.11
N THR A 118 11.50 -10.34 -18.35
CA THR A 118 12.13 -9.27 -19.13
C THR A 118 11.56 -7.93 -18.73
N ARG A 119 12.43 -6.92 -18.67
CA ARG A 119 12.05 -5.54 -18.32
C ARG A 119 10.98 -4.93 -19.22
N ASP A 120 10.87 -5.40 -20.47
CA ASP A 120 9.85 -4.97 -21.43
C ASP A 120 8.43 -5.40 -21.05
N SER A 121 8.29 -6.48 -20.27
CA SER A 121 6.98 -6.92 -19.77
C SER A 121 6.33 -5.92 -18.80
N PHE A 122 7.14 -5.05 -18.19
CA PHE A 122 6.69 -4.00 -17.29
C PHE A 122 6.58 -2.65 -17.98
N LEU A 123 6.84 -2.54 -19.29
CA LEU A 123 6.79 -1.28 -20.01
C LEU A 123 5.34 -0.78 -20.09
N ILE A 124 5.11 0.46 -19.67
CA ILE A 124 3.83 1.14 -19.91
C ILE A 124 3.79 1.47 -21.40
N LYS A 125 2.98 0.73 -22.16
CA LYS A 125 2.61 1.13 -23.52
C LYS A 125 1.58 2.24 -23.40
N GLU A 126 1.93 3.45 -23.84
CA GLU A 126 0.95 4.50 -24.12
C GLU A 126 0.02 4.09 -25.27
#